data_AF-A0AAV2WQ60-F1
#
_entry.id   AF-A0AAV2WQ60-F1
#
_cell.length_a   1.000
_cell.length_b   1.000
_cell.length_c   1.000
_cell.angle_alpha   90.00
_cell.angle_beta   90.00
_cell.angle_gamma   90.00
#
_symmetry.space_group_name_H-M   'P 1'
#
loop_
_entity.id
_entity.type
_entity.pdbx_description
1 polymer ?
#
loop_
_entity_poly.entity_id
_entity_poly.type
_entity_poly.pdbx_seq_one_letter_code
_entity_poly.pdbx_strand_id
1 'polypeptide(L)'
;MTAQAATIDLDDVEALLAADRDGLLRAAAMAGAQVRAMAAAVGEGALDEVRADGLARTLIWVSDGGPARAAGTMLAAALAGVTSVPIVLAAEVPPWTGALDVVVVAGADAGDPVLVSAAATGVRRGARVVLVAPNEGPLREATAGRAAVLAPRLAVPEDFSSTRYLAAGAAILAVLDRGLRVDIDALADELDAEALRNSVGRELFTNPAKALADRLSGREVVLAGDSAATVALAQHSATVLLKVASQVVAAVGLTDALSALARLNAAPVDYETALFHDEELDGPLPARVRTVVLTSDAQRPAVVSRTEGFPDLDVVSADDVPDAAPSAVGNRPEQQLAMVAVRLEMTAVYLRLARG
;
A
#
# COMPACT_ATOMS: atom_id res chain seq x y z
N MET A 1 -18.32 -21.88 25.72
CA MET A 1 -17.19 -22.61 25.13
C MET A 1 -17.37 -22.65 23.62
N THR A 2 -17.03 -21.55 22.95
CA THR A 2 -16.82 -21.54 21.49
C THR A 2 -15.51 -22.26 21.24
N ALA A 3 -15.52 -23.30 20.41
CA ALA A 3 -14.29 -23.96 19.97
C ALA A 3 -13.34 -22.88 19.44
N GLN A 4 -12.14 -22.77 20.02
CA GLN A 4 -11.04 -22.03 19.40
C GLN A 4 -10.90 -22.58 17.98
N ALA A 5 -11.09 -21.74 16.97
CA ALA A 5 -10.81 -22.14 15.60
C ALA A 5 -9.36 -22.64 15.58
N ALA A 6 -9.12 -23.83 15.05
CA ALA A 6 -7.78 -24.39 14.98
C ALA A 6 -6.93 -23.45 14.11
N THR A 7 -5.95 -22.80 14.73
CA THR A 7 -5.01 -21.93 14.04
C THR A 7 -4.19 -22.78 13.07
N ILE A 8 -4.16 -22.41 11.79
CA ILE A 8 -3.32 -23.07 10.80
C ILE A 8 -1.87 -22.63 11.02
N ASP A 9 -0.96 -23.59 11.07
CA ASP A 9 0.48 -23.32 11.09
C ASP A 9 0.90 -22.63 9.79
N LEU A 10 1.62 -21.51 9.90
CA LEU A 10 2.09 -20.75 8.75
C LEU A 10 3.09 -21.53 7.89
N ASP A 11 3.74 -22.57 8.42
CA ASP A 11 4.62 -23.46 7.65
C ASP A 11 3.88 -24.66 7.03
N ASP A 12 2.61 -24.88 7.37
CA ASP A 12 1.77 -25.88 6.69
C ASP A 12 1.22 -25.32 5.37
N VAL A 13 2.02 -25.50 4.30
CA VAL A 13 1.70 -25.04 2.95
C VAL A 13 0.39 -25.65 2.43
N GLU A 14 0.13 -26.93 2.70
CA GLU A 14 -1.07 -27.61 2.21
C GLU A 14 -2.32 -27.06 2.90
N ALA A 15 -2.26 -26.84 4.22
CA ALA A 15 -3.36 -26.24 4.97
C ALA A 15 -3.64 -24.80 4.53
N LEU A 16 -2.60 -23.97 4.31
CA LEU A 16 -2.76 -22.60 3.80
C LEU A 16 -3.41 -22.57 2.42
N LEU A 17 -2.98 -23.45 1.50
CA LEU A 17 -3.57 -23.55 0.17
C LEU A 17 -5.02 -24.04 0.21
N ALA A 18 -5.33 -24.99 1.11
CA ALA A 18 -6.70 -25.47 1.32
C ALA A 18 -7.62 -24.41 1.93
N ALA A 19 -7.07 -23.53 2.77
CA ALA A 19 -7.80 -22.41 3.38
C ALA A 19 -8.08 -21.26 2.39
N ASP A 20 -7.25 -21.06 1.37
CA ASP A 20 -7.35 -19.96 0.40
C ASP A 20 -8.44 -20.16 -0.67
N ARG A 21 -9.71 -20.25 -0.24
CA ARG A 21 -10.85 -20.49 -1.13
C ARG A 21 -11.16 -19.32 -2.06
N ASP A 22 -10.78 -18.11 -1.65
CA ASP A 22 -11.03 -16.87 -2.39
C ASP A 22 -9.86 -16.50 -3.32
N GLY A 23 -8.76 -17.26 -3.31
CA GLY A 23 -7.58 -17.02 -4.15
C GLY A 23 -6.79 -15.76 -3.77
N LEU A 24 -6.78 -15.40 -2.49
CA LEU A 24 -6.13 -14.20 -1.94
C LEU A 24 -4.61 -14.26 -2.07
N LEU A 25 -3.99 -15.44 -1.92
CA LEU A 25 -2.53 -15.59 -2.08
C LEU A 25 -2.13 -15.22 -3.52
N ARG A 26 -2.91 -15.70 -4.49
CA ARG A 26 -2.72 -15.35 -5.90
C ARG A 26 -2.97 -13.87 -6.12
N ALA A 27 -4.07 -13.32 -5.60
CA ALA A 27 -4.42 -11.92 -5.80
C ALA A 27 -3.34 -10.97 -5.27
N ALA A 28 -2.83 -11.19 -4.05
CA ALA A 28 -1.77 -10.38 -3.47
C ALA A 28 -0.43 -10.51 -4.24
N ALA A 29 -0.16 -11.68 -4.82
CA ALA A 29 1.02 -11.91 -5.64
C ALA A 29 0.95 -11.29 -7.06
N MET A 30 -0.19 -10.73 -7.48
CA MET A 30 -0.37 -10.15 -8.82
C MET A 30 0.13 -8.70 -8.96
N ALA A 31 0.81 -8.14 -7.96
CA ALA A 31 1.31 -6.77 -7.96
C ALA A 31 2.19 -6.45 -9.18
N GLY A 32 3.24 -7.24 -9.44
CA GLY A 32 4.13 -7.02 -10.59
C GLY A 32 3.41 -7.21 -11.93
N ALA A 33 2.53 -8.22 -12.03
CA ALA A 33 1.69 -8.41 -13.22
C ALA A 33 0.78 -7.21 -13.53
N GLN A 34 0.16 -6.59 -12.51
CA GLN A 34 -0.65 -5.39 -12.68
C GLN A 34 0.18 -4.21 -13.20
N VAL A 35 1.35 -4.00 -12.62
CA VAL A 35 2.26 -2.93 -13.04
C VAL A 35 2.77 -3.16 -14.46
N ARG A 36 3.14 -4.40 -14.82
CA ARG A 36 3.57 -4.75 -16.18
C ARG A 36 2.46 -4.56 -17.21
N ALA A 37 1.22 -4.90 -16.87
CA ALA A 37 0.08 -4.65 -17.76
C ALA A 37 -0.17 -3.15 -17.97
N MET A 38 0.04 -2.34 -16.94
CA MET A 38 -0.02 -0.87 -17.05
C MET A 38 1.16 -0.32 -17.87
N ALA A 39 2.38 -0.82 -17.66
CA ALA A 39 3.56 -0.46 -18.45
C ALA A 39 3.33 -0.70 -19.95
N ALA A 40 2.75 -1.86 -20.29
CA ALA A 40 2.36 -2.17 -21.67
C ALA A 40 1.36 -1.14 -22.23
N ALA A 41 0.36 -0.73 -21.45
CA ALA A 41 -0.59 0.31 -21.87
C ALA A 41 0.11 1.64 -22.15
N VAL A 42 1.06 2.04 -21.29
CA VAL A 42 1.85 3.26 -21.49
C VAL A 42 2.73 3.15 -22.74
N GLY A 43 3.38 2.00 -22.97
CA GLY A 43 4.20 1.74 -24.15
C GLY A 43 3.40 1.70 -25.46
N GLU A 44 2.12 1.34 -25.40
CA GLU A 44 1.16 1.41 -26.51
C GLU A 44 0.62 2.83 -26.77
N GLY A 45 1.04 3.82 -25.99
CA GLY A 45 0.67 5.23 -26.20
C GLY A 45 -0.52 5.72 -25.38
N ALA A 46 -0.95 4.98 -24.34
CA ALA A 46 -2.12 5.37 -23.53
C ALA A 46 -2.01 6.77 -22.89
N LEU A 47 -0.81 7.33 -22.75
CA LEU A 47 -0.55 8.66 -22.20
C LEU A 47 -0.12 9.70 -23.25
N ASP A 48 -0.18 9.39 -24.54
CA ASP A 48 0.32 10.30 -25.58
C ASP A 48 -0.49 11.61 -25.66
N GLU A 49 -1.80 11.56 -25.43
CA GLU A 49 -2.66 12.75 -25.35
C GLU A 49 -2.37 13.63 -24.12
N VAL A 50 -1.70 13.06 -23.10
CA VAL A 50 -1.31 13.79 -21.89
C VAL A 50 -0.02 14.57 -22.14
N ARG A 51 0.85 14.10 -23.05
CA ARG A 51 2.07 14.80 -23.44
C ARG A 51 1.68 16.10 -24.14
N ALA A 52 2.08 17.23 -23.56
CA ALA A 52 1.92 18.53 -24.19
C ALA A 52 3.25 19.28 -24.18
N ASP A 53 3.35 20.30 -25.03
CA ASP A 53 4.47 21.24 -25.02
C ASP A 53 4.37 22.12 -23.76
N GLY A 54 5.24 21.85 -22.78
CA GLY A 54 5.33 22.59 -21.53
C GLY A 54 4.99 21.77 -20.28
N LEU A 55 5.31 22.31 -19.10
CA LEU A 55 5.03 21.68 -17.82
C LEU A 55 3.54 21.78 -17.49
N ALA A 56 2.97 20.72 -16.91
CA ALA A 56 1.67 20.84 -16.26
C ALA A 56 1.76 21.80 -15.07
N ARG A 57 0.74 22.62 -14.89
CA ARG A 57 0.66 23.53 -13.74
C ARG A 57 0.48 22.76 -12.43
N THR A 58 -0.43 21.78 -12.45
CA THR A 58 -0.80 20.97 -11.29
C THR A 58 -1.30 19.60 -11.75
N LEU A 59 -0.98 18.55 -11.00
CA LEU A 59 -1.66 17.26 -11.07
C LEU A 59 -2.71 17.21 -9.96
N ILE A 60 -3.97 17.03 -10.33
CA ILE A 60 -5.11 16.94 -9.41
C ILE A 60 -5.55 15.49 -9.36
N TRP A 61 -5.43 14.86 -8.19
CA TRP A 61 -5.81 13.47 -7.97
C TRP A 61 -7.18 13.40 -7.30
N VAL A 62 -8.17 12.90 -8.05
CA VAL A 62 -9.52 12.64 -7.54
C VAL A 62 -9.76 11.13 -7.49
N SER A 63 -10.24 10.64 -6.35
CA SER A 63 -10.47 9.22 -6.13
C SER A 63 -11.70 8.91 -5.29
N ASP A 64 -12.32 7.76 -5.55
CA ASP A 64 -13.46 7.18 -4.83
C ASP A 64 -13.06 6.74 -3.42
N GLY A 65 -11.84 6.22 -3.27
CA GLY A 65 -11.21 5.94 -2.00
C GLY A 65 -10.23 4.80 -2.00
N GLY A 66 -10.18 4.10 -0.86
CA GLY A 66 -9.38 2.89 -0.69
C GLY A 66 -7.96 2.99 -1.25
N PRO A 67 -7.51 2.00 -2.05
CA PRO A 67 -6.16 1.98 -2.61
C PRO A 67 -5.87 3.14 -3.57
N ALA A 68 -6.86 3.64 -4.32
CA ALA A 68 -6.68 4.78 -5.22
C ALA A 68 -6.31 6.06 -4.44
N ARG A 69 -7.02 6.33 -3.34
CA ARG A 69 -6.71 7.46 -2.45
C ARG A 69 -5.38 7.28 -1.74
N ALA A 70 -5.10 6.06 -1.29
CA ALA A 70 -3.85 5.73 -0.62
C ALA A 70 -2.65 5.98 -1.54
N ALA A 71 -2.70 5.50 -2.77
CA ALA A 71 -1.65 5.71 -3.77
C ALA A 71 -1.41 7.20 -4.07
N GLY A 72 -2.48 7.97 -4.28
CA GLY A 72 -2.38 9.43 -4.45
C GLY A 72 -1.71 10.11 -3.27
N THR A 73 -2.10 9.76 -2.04
CA THR A 73 -1.51 10.29 -0.80
C THR A 73 -0.03 9.94 -0.68
N MET A 74 0.34 8.68 -0.95
CA MET A 74 1.72 8.22 -0.93
C MET A 74 2.57 8.96 -1.96
N LEU A 75 2.12 9.09 -3.21
CA LEU A 75 2.84 9.82 -4.25
C LEU A 75 3.00 11.29 -3.92
N ALA A 76 1.93 11.95 -3.46
CA ALA A 76 1.98 13.35 -3.05
C ALA A 76 3.01 13.57 -1.94
N ALA A 77 3.02 12.70 -0.92
CA ALA A 77 3.96 12.81 0.20
C ALA A 77 5.40 12.44 -0.18
N ALA A 78 5.60 11.40 -0.98
CA ALA A 78 6.91 10.90 -1.37
C ALA A 78 7.61 11.80 -2.38
N LEU A 79 6.84 12.41 -3.29
CA LEU A 79 7.40 13.15 -4.42
C LEU A 79 7.34 14.67 -4.24
N ALA A 80 6.71 15.20 -3.20
CA ALA A 80 6.56 16.65 -2.97
C ALA A 80 7.88 17.45 -3.05
N GLY A 81 9.00 16.85 -2.62
CA GLY A 81 10.32 17.51 -2.64
C GLY A 81 11.13 17.33 -3.93
N VAL A 82 10.63 16.52 -4.88
CA VAL A 82 11.38 16.14 -6.09
C VAL A 82 10.64 16.48 -7.39
N THR A 83 9.32 16.46 -7.40
CA THR A 83 8.51 16.83 -8.57
C THR A 83 8.42 18.34 -8.74
N SER A 84 8.54 18.81 -9.98
CA SER A 84 8.24 20.18 -10.38
C SER A 84 6.74 20.43 -10.60
N VAL A 85 5.93 19.35 -10.62
CA VAL A 85 4.48 19.40 -10.79
C VAL A 85 3.80 19.13 -9.44
N PRO A 86 3.22 20.15 -8.78
CA PRO A 86 2.51 19.98 -7.53
C PRO A 86 1.37 18.97 -7.66
N ILE A 87 1.22 18.12 -6.64
CA ILE A 87 0.14 17.12 -6.55
C ILE A 87 -0.90 17.61 -5.56
N VAL A 88 -2.13 17.78 -6.02
CA VAL A 88 -3.28 18.20 -5.21
C VAL A 88 -4.24 17.02 -5.07
N LEU A 89 -4.40 16.52 -3.85
CA LEU A 89 -5.43 15.53 -3.51
C LEU A 89 -6.76 16.26 -3.31
N ALA A 90 -7.80 15.85 -4.02
CA ALA A 90 -9.10 16.49 -3.91
C ALA A 90 -10.25 15.48 -3.96
N ALA A 91 -11.32 15.76 -3.20
CA ALA A 91 -12.55 14.98 -3.28
C ALA A 91 -13.34 15.27 -4.57
N GLU A 92 -13.20 16.48 -5.12
CA GLU A 92 -13.83 16.93 -6.36
C GLU A 92 -12.86 17.83 -7.12
N VAL A 93 -13.10 18.06 -8.42
CA VAL A 93 -12.24 18.90 -9.26
C VAL A 93 -12.32 20.37 -8.81
N PRO A 94 -11.23 20.96 -8.27
CA PRO A 94 -11.23 22.32 -7.74
C PRO A 94 -11.69 23.39 -8.74
N PRO A 95 -12.36 24.47 -8.31
CA PRO A 95 -12.96 25.47 -9.21
C PRO A 95 -11.95 26.19 -10.11
N TRP A 96 -10.67 26.25 -9.72
CA TRP A 96 -9.58 26.87 -10.47
C TRP A 96 -8.95 25.96 -11.54
N THR A 97 -9.40 24.70 -11.64
CA THR A 97 -8.91 23.74 -12.64
C THR A 97 -9.12 24.28 -14.06
N GLY A 98 -8.12 24.16 -14.91
CA GLY A 98 -8.19 24.61 -16.31
C GLY A 98 -7.21 23.87 -17.21
N ALA A 99 -7.00 24.43 -18.41
CA ALA A 99 -6.28 23.74 -19.50
C ALA A 99 -4.81 23.40 -19.26
N LEU A 100 -4.17 24.02 -18.26
CA LEU A 100 -2.78 23.72 -17.89
C LEU A 100 -2.67 22.62 -16.84
N ASP A 101 -3.78 22.19 -16.23
CA ASP A 101 -3.80 21.15 -15.21
C ASP A 101 -4.03 19.77 -15.83
N VAL A 102 -3.68 18.77 -15.04
CA VAL A 102 -3.97 17.35 -15.31
C VAL A 102 -4.87 16.84 -14.21
N VAL A 103 -6.02 16.28 -14.57
CA VAL A 103 -6.95 15.65 -13.63
C VAL A 103 -6.83 14.14 -13.77
N VAL A 104 -6.32 13.49 -12.73
CA VAL A 104 -6.32 12.03 -12.61
C VAL A 104 -7.59 11.61 -11.88
N VAL A 105 -8.40 10.78 -12.53
CA VAL A 105 -9.61 10.18 -11.97
C VAL A 105 -9.31 8.70 -11.75
N ALA A 106 -9.10 8.32 -10.48
CA ALA A 106 -8.65 6.99 -10.10
C ALA A 106 -9.69 6.28 -9.22
N GLY A 107 -10.06 5.06 -9.58
CA GLY A 107 -11.01 4.27 -8.80
C GLY A 107 -11.45 2.98 -9.47
N ALA A 108 -12.30 2.22 -8.77
CA ALA A 108 -12.70 0.88 -9.18
C ALA A 108 -14.07 0.82 -9.84
N ASP A 109 -14.95 1.77 -9.54
CA ASP A 109 -16.34 1.78 -10.01
C ASP A 109 -16.56 2.85 -11.10
N ALA A 110 -16.82 2.41 -12.33
CA ALA A 110 -17.14 3.30 -13.45
C ALA A 110 -18.50 4.01 -13.33
N GLY A 111 -19.34 3.59 -12.38
CA GLY A 111 -20.60 4.22 -12.01
C GLY A 111 -20.49 5.22 -10.87
N ASP A 112 -19.33 5.37 -10.23
CA ASP A 112 -19.18 6.26 -9.07
C ASP A 112 -19.47 7.73 -9.48
N PRO A 113 -20.44 8.41 -8.82
CA PRO A 113 -20.85 9.75 -9.20
C PRO A 113 -19.76 10.81 -9.00
N VAL A 114 -18.85 10.62 -8.03
CA VAL A 114 -17.70 11.51 -7.80
C VAL A 114 -16.72 11.39 -8.96
N LEU A 115 -16.37 10.18 -9.38
CA LEU A 115 -15.46 9.96 -10.51
C LEU A 115 -16.05 10.46 -11.82
N VAL A 116 -17.33 10.16 -12.08
CA VAL A 116 -18.07 10.62 -13.28
C VAL A 116 -18.12 12.16 -13.33
N SER A 117 -18.45 12.80 -12.20
CA SER A 117 -18.48 14.27 -12.09
C SER A 117 -17.09 14.88 -12.29
N ALA A 118 -16.05 14.26 -11.73
CA ALA A 118 -14.68 14.72 -11.86
C ALA A 118 -14.20 14.64 -13.32
N ALA A 119 -14.41 13.51 -13.99
CA ALA A 119 -14.07 13.31 -15.39
C ALA A 119 -14.80 14.35 -16.28
N ALA A 120 -16.12 14.48 -16.12
CA ALA A 120 -16.90 15.44 -16.88
C ALA A 120 -16.47 16.89 -16.62
N THR A 121 -16.14 17.23 -15.37
CA THR A 121 -15.70 18.59 -15.00
C THR A 121 -14.32 18.90 -15.56
N GLY A 122 -13.36 17.98 -15.47
CA GLY A 122 -12.02 18.15 -16.05
C GLY A 122 -12.09 18.41 -17.54
N VAL A 123 -12.85 17.57 -18.26
CA VAL A 123 -13.07 17.72 -19.71
C VAL A 123 -13.77 19.04 -20.06
N ARG A 124 -14.84 19.42 -19.34
CA ARG A 124 -15.54 20.71 -19.57
C ARG A 124 -14.64 21.93 -19.36
N ARG A 125 -13.70 21.85 -18.42
CA ARG A 125 -12.74 22.94 -18.10
C ARG A 125 -11.49 22.89 -18.99
N GLY A 126 -11.42 21.95 -19.93
CA GLY A 126 -10.30 21.80 -20.85
C GLY A 126 -9.03 21.24 -20.22
N ALA A 127 -9.09 20.75 -18.98
CA ALA A 127 -7.95 20.06 -18.36
C ALA A 127 -7.66 18.75 -19.08
N ARG A 128 -6.40 18.32 -19.06
CA ARG A 128 -6.04 16.98 -19.55
C ARG A 128 -6.55 15.96 -18.53
N VAL A 129 -7.39 15.04 -18.96
CA VAL A 129 -7.98 14.03 -18.06
C VAL A 129 -7.30 12.68 -18.29
N VAL A 130 -6.91 12.03 -17.19
CA VAL A 130 -6.39 10.65 -17.19
C VAL A 130 -7.29 9.78 -16.33
N LEU A 131 -7.88 8.76 -16.93
CA LEU A 131 -8.66 7.75 -16.22
C LEU A 131 -7.77 6.60 -15.80
N VAL A 132 -7.66 6.36 -14.49
CA VAL A 132 -7.06 5.15 -13.90
C VAL A 132 -8.18 4.34 -13.28
N ALA A 133 -9.13 3.92 -14.11
CA ALA A 133 -10.38 3.26 -13.72
C ALA A 133 -10.94 2.46 -14.91
N PRO A 134 -11.89 1.52 -14.69
CA PRO A 134 -12.58 0.86 -15.78
C PRO A 134 -13.25 1.88 -16.72
N ASN A 135 -12.92 1.81 -18.02
CA ASN A 135 -13.42 2.75 -19.02
C ASN A 135 -14.69 2.22 -19.70
N GLU A 136 -15.76 2.13 -18.92
CA GLU A 136 -17.07 1.66 -19.35
C GLU A 136 -18.20 2.51 -18.77
N GLY A 137 -19.43 2.23 -19.17
CA GLY A 137 -20.62 2.86 -18.58
C GLY A 137 -20.57 4.40 -18.49
N PRO A 138 -21.05 4.99 -17.37
CA PRO A 138 -21.11 6.44 -17.17
C PRO A 138 -19.76 7.16 -17.28
N LEU A 139 -18.66 6.55 -16.81
CA LEU A 139 -17.34 7.17 -16.86
C LEU A 139 -16.83 7.34 -18.30
N ARG A 140 -17.08 6.34 -19.16
CA ARG A 140 -16.76 6.42 -20.59
C ARG A 140 -17.58 7.49 -21.30
N GLU A 141 -18.87 7.59 -20.97
CA GLU A 141 -19.77 8.63 -21.52
C GLU A 141 -19.34 10.04 -21.10
N ALA A 142 -18.95 10.21 -19.83
CA ALA A 142 -18.55 11.50 -19.26
C ALA A 142 -17.31 12.11 -19.94
N THR A 143 -16.36 11.27 -20.36
CA THR A 143 -15.15 11.73 -21.05
C THR A 143 -15.35 11.94 -22.54
N ALA A 144 -16.28 11.20 -23.16
CA ALA A 144 -16.56 11.25 -24.60
C ALA A 144 -15.28 11.12 -25.46
N GLY A 145 -14.35 10.25 -25.06
CA GLY A 145 -13.09 10.01 -25.76
C GLY A 145 -12.04 11.12 -25.61
N ARG A 146 -12.22 12.08 -24.70
CA ARG A 146 -11.29 13.19 -24.44
C ARG A 146 -10.43 12.97 -23.19
N ALA A 147 -10.09 11.71 -22.91
CA ALA A 147 -9.28 11.34 -21.78
C ALA A 147 -8.30 10.24 -22.18
N ALA A 148 -7.09 10.33 -21.64
CA ALA A 148 -6.14 9.24 -21.64
C ALA A 148 -6.63 8.13 -20.70
N VAL A 149 -6.49 6.87 -21.10
CA VAL A 149 -7.11 5.74 -20.39
C VAL A 149 -6.08 4.70 -19.99
N LEU A 150 -5.89 4.55 -18.68
CA LEU A 150 -5.13 3.48 -18.03
C LEU A 150 -6.11 2.53 -17.31
N ALA A 151 -7.01 1.92 -18.08
CA ALA A 151 -7.98 0.96 -17.55
C ALA A 151 -7.30 -0.33 -17.05
N PRO A 152 -7.82 -0.97 -15.98
CA PRO A 152 -7.28 -2.23 -15.50
C PRO A 152 -7.40 -3.33 -16.56
N ARG A 153 -6.27 -3.95 -16.89
CA ARG A 153 -6.18 -5.07 -17.86
C ARG A 153 -6.23 -6.45 -17.21
N LEU A 154 -6.04 -6.51 -15.90
CA LEU A 154 -6.10 -7.72 -15.10
C LEU A 154 -7.21 -7.58 -14.06
N ALA A 155 -7.98 -8.65 -13.88
CA ALA A 155 -8.97 -8.75 -12.81
C ALA A 155 -8.25 -9.10 -11.51
N VAL A 156 -8.06 -8.09 -10.66
CA VAL A 156 -7.51 -8.23 -9.30
C VAL A 156 -8.50 -7.57 -8.33
N PRO A 157 -8.83 -8.21 -7.19
CA PRO A 157 -9.63 -7.58 -6.15
C PRO A 157 -9.06 -6.22 -5.75
N GLU A 158 -9.93 -5.25 -5.52
CA GLU A 158 -9.50 -3.87 -5.29
C GLU A 158 -8.61 -3.73 -4.04
N ASP A 159 -8.73 -4.62 -3.05
CA ASP A 159 -7.83 -4.63 -1.88
C ASP A 159 -6.34 -4.76 -2.22
N PHE A 160 -6.00 -5.27 -3.41
CA PHE A 160 -4.64 -5.53 -3.89
C PHE A 160 -4.27 -4.69 -5.12
N SER A 161 -4.98 -3.58 -5.39
CA SER A 161 -4.74 -2.72 -6.56
C SER A 161 -3.90 -1.48 -6.27
N SER A 162 -3.39 -1.31 -5.05
CA SER A 162 -2.59 -0.16 -4.61
C SER A 162 -1.40 0.10 -5.55
N THR A 163 -0.67 -0.95 -5.92
CA THR A 163 0.50 -0.90 -6.80
C THR A 163 0.16 -0.44 -8.22
N ARG A 164 -1.02 -0.81 -8.73
CA ARG A 164 -1.53 -0.30 -10.03
C ARG A 164 -1.66 1.21 -10.01
N TYR A 165 -2.28 1.76 -8.97
CA TYR A 165 -2.48 3.21 -8.86
C TYR A 165 -1.17 3.96 -8.60
N LEU A 166 -0.29 3.43 -7.75
CA LEU A 166 1.05 3.99 -7.52
C LEU A 166 1.84 4.07 -8.83
N ALA A 167 1.88 2.97 -9.58
CA ALA A 167 2.61 2.90 -10.84
C ALA A 167 1.97 3.80 -11.91
N ALA A 168 0.63 3.87 -12.00
CA ALA A 168 -0.05 4.78 -12.91
C ALA A 168 0.25 6.24 -12.60
N GLY A 169 0.18 6.64 -11.33
CA GLY A 169 0.52 8.01 -10.91
C GLY A 169 1.99 8.36 -11.16
N ALA A 170 2.91 7.42 -10.90
CA ALA A 170 4.33 7.59 -11.21
C ALA A 170 4.59 7.72 -12.72
N ALA A 171 3.91 6.92 -13.55
CA ALA A 171 3.99 7.01 -15.00
C ALA A 171 3.44 8.34 -15.54
N ILE A 172 2.30 8.80 -15.00
CA ILE A 172 1.73 10.12 -15.33
C ILE A 172 2.73 11.22 -14.95
N LEU A 173 3.27 11.20 -13.74
CA LEU A 173 4.25 12.20 -13.30
C LEU A 173 5.52 12.20 -14.17
N ALA A 174 6.03 11.03 -14.57
CA ALA A 174 7.17 10.94 -15.48
C ALA A 174 6.87 11.51 -16.87
N VAL A 175 5.60 11.50 -17.31
CA VAL A 175 5.16 12.18 -18.53
C VAL A 175 5.11 13.70 -18.36
N LEU A 176 4.70 14.18 -17.18
CA LEU A 176 4.51 15.62 -16.91
C LEU A 176 5.80 16.34 -16.48
N ASP A 177 6.71 15.63 -15.82
CA ASP A 177 7.98 16.14 -15.31
C ASP A 177 9.14 15.37 -15.92
N ARG A 178 9.85 16.00 -16.86
CA ARG A 178 11.01 15.40 -17.54
C ARG A 178 12.22 15.21 -16.60
N GLY A 179 12.23 15.86 -15.44
CA GLY A 179 13.23 15.66 -14.39
C GLY A 179 12.99 14.37 -13.60
N LEU A 180 11.74 13.90 -13.54
CA LEU A 180 11.37 12.66 -12.88
C LEU A 180 11.56 11.48 -13.84
N ARG A 181 12.47 10.57 -13.49
CA ARG A 181 12.66 9.32 -14.22
C ARG A 181 12.09 8.18 -13.39
N VAL A 182 11.07 7.52 -13.92
CA VAL A 182 10.48 6.31 -13.34
C VAL A 182 10.67 5.16 -14.31
N ASP A 183 11.20 4.06 -13.81
CA ASP A 183 11.32 2.81 -14.56
C ASP A 183 10.23 1.85 -14.06
N ILE A 184 9.14 1.80 -14.82
CA ILE A 184 7.94 1.04 -14.47
C ILE A 184 8.17 -0.46 -14.64
N ASP A 185 8.96 -0.85 -15.65
CA ASP A 185 9.30 -2.27 -15.87
C ASP A 185 10.18 -2.79 -14.74
N ALA A 186 11.20 -2.01 -14.32
CA ALA A 186 12.01 -2.36 -13.16
C ALA A 186 11.19 -2.42 -11.86
N LEU A 187 10.20 -1.53 -11.69
CA LEU A 187 9.25 -1.63 -10.56
C LEU A 187 8.45 -2.93 -10.63
N ALA A 188 7.95 -3.33 -11.79
CA ALA A 188 7.20 -4.58 -11.95
C ALA A 188 8.06 -5.79 -11.55
N ASP A 189 9.31 -5.84 -11.99
CA ASP A 189 10.25 -6.92 -11.68
C ASP A 189 10.56 -6.99 -10.18
N GLU A 190 10.73 -5.84 -9.52
CA GLU A 190 10.98 -5.78 -8.08
C GLU A 190 9.75 -6.22 -7.26
N LEU A 191 8.54 -5.91 -7.73
CA LEU A 191 7.30 -6.38 -7.12
C LEU A 191 7.08 -7.89 -7.32
N ASP A 192 7.44 -8.43 -8.48
CA ASP A 192 7.45 -9.89 -8.71
C ASP A 192 8.46 -10.57 -7.76
N ALA A 193 9.64 -9.97 -7.57
CA ALA A 193 10.64 -10.47 -6.62
C ALA A 193 10.14 -10.41 -5.17
N GLU A 194 9.48 -9.32 -4.76
CA GLU A 194 8.85 -9.23 -3.43
C GLU A 194 7.77 -10.30 -3.24
N ALA A 195 6.90 -10.51 -4.23
CA ALA A 195 5.87 -11.55 -4.17
C ALA A 195 6.49 -12.96 -4.05
N LEU A 196 7.57 -13.24 -4.79
CA LEU A 196 8.31 -14.52 -4.70
C LEU A 196 8.95 -14.71 -3.32
N ARG A 197 9.55 -13.67 -2.75
CA ARG A 197 10.15 -13.69 -1.41
C ARG A 197 9.13 -13.97 -0.31
N ASN A 198 7.87 -13.57 -0.54
CA ASN A 198 6.75 -13.79 0.36
C ASN A 198 5.86 -14.98 -0.04
N SER A 199 6.31 -15.84 -0.97
CA SER A 199 5.49 -16.95 -1.47
C SER A 199 5.18 -18.00 -0.41
N VAL A 200 4.02 -18.64 -0.56
CA VAL A 200 3.47 -19.60 0.42
C VAL A 200 4.41 -20.77 0.71
N GLY A 201 5.18 -21.22 -0.28
CA GLY A 201 6.11 -22.34 -0.15
C GLY A 201 7.40 -22.03 0.63
N ARG A 202 7.65 -20.77 1.03
CA ARG A 202 8.82 -20.42 1.83
C ARG A 202 8.51 -20.54 3.32
N GLU A 203 9.48 -21.05 4.06
CA GLU A 203 9.44 -21.20 5.52
C GLU A 203 9.39 -19.83 6.21
N LEU A 204 8.74 -19.76 7.38
CA LEU A 204 8.44 -18.54 8.12
C LEU A 204 9.66 -17.62 8.30
N PHE A 205 10.82 -18.16 8.69
CA PHE A 205 12.02 -17.36 8.95
C PHE A 205 12.69 -16.78 7.69
N THR A 206 12.32 -17.28 6.50
CA THR A 206 12.79 -16.74 5.21
C THR A 206 11.75 -15.87 4.51
N ASN A 207 10.51 -15.87 5.01
CA ASN A 207 9.37 -15.19 4.41
C ASN A 207 8.98 -13.95 5.25
N PRO A 208 9.33 -12.73 4.80
CA PRO A 208 9.04 -11.50 5.55
C PRO A 208 7.56 -11.31 5.92
N ALA A 209 6.64 -11.65 5.03
CA ALA A 209 5.21 -11.52 5.26
C ALA A 209 4.67 -12.55 6.28
N LYS A 210 5.14 -13.81 6.26
CA LYS A 210 4.81 -14.79 7.31
C LYS A 210 5.40 -14.39 8.66
N ALA A 211 6.65 -13.94 8.68
CA ALA A 211 7.29 -13.45 9.90
C ALA A 211 6.55 -12.24 10.48
N LEU A 212 6.06 -11.32 9.63
CA LEU A 212 5.18 -10.24 10.09
C LEU A 212 3.84 -10.78 10.60
N ALA A 213 3.20 -11.69 9.89
CA ALA A 213 1.91 -12.26 10.30
C ALA A 213 2.00 -12.93 11.68
N ASP A 214 3.06 -13.70 11.93
CA ASP A 214 3.35 -14.30 13.23
C ASP A 214 3.48 -13.24 14.33
N ARG A 215 4.28 -12.19 14.10
CA ARG A 215 4.46 -11.08 15.06
C ARG A 215 3.17 -10.31 15.35
N LEU A 216 2.25 -10.21 14.40
CA LEU A 216 0.98 -9.51 14.54
C LEU A 216 -0.15 -10.39 15.08
N SER A 217 0.05 -11.71 15.15
CA SER A 217 -0.99 -12.66 15.55
C SER A 217 -1.30 -12.54 17.04
N GLY A 218 -2.60 -12.50 17.38
CA GLY A 218 -3.07 -12.43 18.76
C GLY A 218 -2.77 -11.12 19.51
N ARG A 219 -2.33 -10.05 18.81
CA ARG A 219 -1.93 -8.78 19.44
C ARG A 219 -2.76 -7.60 18.95
N GLU A 220 -2.87 -6.59 19.81
CA GLU A 220 -3.24 -5.24 19.37
C GLU A 220 -2.07 -4.63 18.60
N VAL A 221 -2.34 -3.96 17.48
CA VAL A 221 -1.29 -3.51 16.55
C VAL A 221 -1.38 -2.02 16.28
N VAL A 222 -0.21 -1.38 16.29
CA VAL A 222 0.01 -0.02 15.81
C VAL A 222 0.99 -0.07 14.64
N LEU A 223 0.59 0.48 13.50
CA LEU A 223 1.50 0.80 12.40
C LEU A 223 1.92 2.26 12.51
N ALA A 224 3.22 2.51 12.55
CA ALA A 224 3.78 3.85 12.70
C ALA A 224 4.59 4.24 11.48
N GLY A 225 4.42 5.45 10.94
CA GLY A 225 5.26 6.01 9.88
C GLY A 225 6.19 7.10 10.40
N ASP A 226 7.46 7.10 9.98
CA ASP A 226 8.45 8.14 10.29
C ASP A 226 8.35 9.39 9.39
N SER A 227 7.62 9.30 8.28
CA SER A 227 7.42 10.35 7.28
C SER A 227 5.95 10.40 6.84
N ALA A 228 5.54 11.47 6.17
CA ALA A 228 4.18 11.57 5.64
C ALA A 228 3.83 10.43 4.66
N ALA A 229 4.80 9.96 3.87
CA ALA A 229 4.61 8.88 2.92
C ALA A 229 4.45 7.52 3.63
N THR A 230 5.26 7.25 4.66
CA THR A 230 5.17 6.01 5.43
C THR A 230 3.97 6.00 6.37
N VAL A 231 3.47 7.16 6.82
CA VAL A 231 2.16 7.27 7.50
C VAL A 231 1.01 6.95 6.55
N ALA A 232 1.05 7.45 5.30
CA ALA A 232 0.05 7.09 4.30
C ALA A 232 0.06 5.58 3.99
N LEU A 233 1.26 4.97 3.94
CA LEU A 233 1.42 3.52 3.83
C LEU A 233 0.86 2.77 5.04
N ALA A 234 1.10 3.25 6.26
CA ALA A 234 0.53 2.67 7.47
C ALA A 234 -1.00 2.70 7.45
N GLN A 235 -1.61 3.79 6.98
CA GLN A 235 -3.06 3.93 6.86
C GLN A 235 -3.66 2.99 5.80
N HIS A 236 -3.00 2.85 4.65
CA HIS A 236 -3.36 1.85 3.63
C HIS A 236 -3.31 0.43 4.21
N SER A 237 -2.20 0.10 4.85
CA SER A 237 -1.96 -1.24 5.40
C SER A 237 -2.92 -1.58 6.54
N ALA A 238 -3.28 -0.61 7.39
CA ALA A 238 -4.32 -0.78 8.40
C ALA A 238 -5.69 -1.03 7.76
N THR A 239 -6.01 -0.38 6.64
CA THR A 239 -7.24 -0.63 5.87
C THR A 239 -7.25 -2.05 5.29
N VAL A 240 -6.13 -2.51 4.74
CA VAL A 240 -6.00 -3.87 4.21
C VAL A 240 -6.10 -4.91 5.33
N LEU A 241 -5.43 -4.71 6.47
CA LEU A 241 -5.52 -5.60 7.64
C LEU A 241 -6.96 -5.67 8.17
N LEU A 242 -7.70 -4.56 8.15
CA LEU A 242 -9.11 -4.55 8.50
C LEU A 242 -9.96 -5.34 7.49
N LYS A 243 -9.82 -5.07 6.19
CA LYS A 243 -10.68 -5.66 5.15
C LYS A 243 -10.37 -7.13 4.87
N VAL A 244 -9.09 -7.51 4.91
CA VAL A 244 -8.62 -8.84 4.55
C VAL A 244 -8.47 -9.72 5.80
N ALA A 245 -7.78 -9.25 6.83
CA ALA A 245 -7.48 -10.05 8.03
C ALA A 245 -8.51 -9.88 9.16
N SER A 246 -9.53 -9.04 8.97
CA SER A 246 -10.47 -8.63 10.03
C SER A 246 -9.78 -8.13 11.31
N GLN A 247 -8.61 -7.51 11.15
CA GLN A 247 -7.77 -7.04 12.26
C GLN A 247 -7.84 -5.51 12.36
N VAL A 248 -8.28 -5.02 13.51
CA VAL A 248 -8.30 -3.59 13.81
C VAL A 248 -6.88 -3.14 14.16
N VAL A 249 -6.40 -2.11 13.46
CA VAL A 249 -5.03 -1.61 13.58
C VAL A 249 -5.05 -0.08 13.60
N ALA A 250 -4.32 0.51 14.54
CA ALA A 250 -4.12 1.96 14.55
C ALA A 250 -2.96 2.34 13.61
N ALA A 251 -3.13 3.41 12.82
CA ALA A 251 -2.08 3.94 11.95
C ALA A 251 -1.75 5.38 12.34
N VAL A 252 -0.51 5.64 12.77
CA VAL A 252 -0.09 6.93 13.36
C VAL A 252 1.32 7.34 12.93
N GLY A 253 1.74 8.56 13.29
CA GLY A 253 3.14 8.99 13.15
C GLY A 253 4.04 8.36 14.22
N LEU A 254 5.32 8.17 13.90
CA LEU A 254 6.32 7.60 14.82
C LEU A 254 6.39 8.36 16.16
N THR A 255 6.38 9.70 16.12
CA THR A 255 6.43 10.52 17.33
C THR A 255 5.22 10.28 18.24
N ASP A 256 4.03 10.12 17.66
CA ASP A 256 2.80 9.85 18.42
C ASP A 256 2.82 8.42 19.00
N ALA A 257 3.26 7.44 18.20
CA ALA A 257 3.43 6.06 18.67
C ALA A 257 4.37 5.99 19.87
N LEU A 258 5.57 6.58 19.77
CA LEU A 258 6.55 6.61 20.86
C LEU A 258 6.00 7.28 22.13
N SER A 259 5.20 8.34 21.97
CA SER A 259 4.56 9.06 23.09
C SER A 259 3.42 8.26 23.76
N ALA A 260 2.87 7.26 23.07
CA ALA A 260 1.82 6.39 23.57
C ALA A 260 2.35 5.08 24.16
N LEU A 261 3.45 4.53 23.62
CA LEU A 261 4.00 3.21 23.95
C LEU A 261 4.21 2.97 25.44
N ALA A 262 4.75 3.95 26.18
CA ALA A 262 4.98 3.82 27.62
C ALA A 262 3.69 3.59 28.41
N ARG A 263 2.54 4.09 27.93
CA ARG A 263 1.22 3.89 28.56
C ARG A 263 0.53 2.63 28.05
N LEU A 264 0.66 2.33 26.76
CA LEU A 264 0.05 1.15 26.14
C LEU A 264 0.63 -0.16 26.71
N ASN A 265 1.93 -0.15 27.03
CA ASN A 265 2.63 -1.31 27.57
C ASN A 265 3.04 -1.11 29.06
N ALA A 266 2.38 -0.20 29.79
CA ALA A 266 2.71 0.12 31.19
C ALA A 266 2.35 -0.99 32.19
N ALA A 267 1.49 -1.94 31.82
CA ALA A 267 1.14 -3.04 32.71
C ALA A 267 2.39 -3.91 32.95
N PRO A 268 2.90 -3.99 34.19
CA PRO A 268 4.05 -4.83 34.49
C PRO A 268 3.58 -6.27 34.43
N VAL A 269 3.91 -6.95 33.34
CA VAL A 269 3.97 -8.41 33.37
C VAL A 269 5.42 -8.72 33.74
N ASP A 270 5.63 -9.02 35.02
CA ASP A 270 6.92 -9.57 35.45
C ASP A 270 7.22 -10.82 34.61
N TYR A 271 8.45 -10.96 34.13
CA TYR A 271 8.83 -12.06 33.25
C TYR A 271 8.59 -13.41 33.92
N GLU A 272 8.83 -13.51 35.23
CA GLU A 272 8.49 -14.72 35.99
C GLU A 272 6.98 -14.96 36.03
N THR A 273 6.18 -13.93 36.30
CA THR A 273 4.72 -14.04 36.30
C THR A 273 4.19 -14.43 34.92
N ALA A 274 4.76 -13.91 33.81
CA ALA A 274 4.39 -14.30 32.45
C ALA A 274 4.75 -15.76 32.15
N LEU A 275 5.93 -16.22 32.62
CA LEU A 275 6.44 -17.56 32.33
C LEU A 275 5.64 -18.66 33.06
N PHE A 276 5.06 -18.34 34.21
CA PHE A 276 4.24 -19.25 35.01
C PHE A 276 2.73 -18.95 34.93
N HIS A 277 2.33 -18.00 34.08
CA HIS A 277 0.93 -17.60 33.94
C HIS A 277 0.11 -18.72 33.27
N ASP A 278 -0.94 -19.17 33.95
CA ASP A 278 -1.90 -20.14 33.43
C ASP A 278 -3.20 -19.39 33.09
N GLU A 279 -3.54 -19.28 31.79
CA GLU A 279 -4.75 -18.56 31.34
C GLU A 279 -6.06 -19.14 31.90
N GLU A 280 -6.07 -20.42 32.29
CA GLU A 280 -7.24 -21.08 32.88
C GLU A 280 -7.41 -20.73 34.37
N LEU A 281 -6.33 -20.37 35.07
CA LEU A 281 -6.31 -20.10 36.50
C LEU A 281 -6.16 -18.60 36.85
N ASP A 282 -5.36 -17.86 36.07
CA ASP A 282 -4.94 -16.49 36.36
C ASP A 282 -5.75 -15.42 35.59
N GLY A 283 -6.55 -15.83 34.59
CA GLY A 283 -7.30 -14.94 33.70
C GLY A 283 -6.44 -14.45 32.53
N PRO A 284 -6.92 -13.56 31.64
CA PRO A 284 -6.15 -13.12 30.48
C PRO A 284 -5.06 -12.10 30.86
N LEU A 285 -3.85 -12.28 30.31
CA LEU A 285 -2.79 -11.26 30.39
C LEU A 285 -3.24 -9.94 29.73
N PRO A 286 -2.70 -8.78 30.19
CA PRO A 286 -2.95 -7.51 29.53
C PRO A 286 -2.52 -7.60 28.05
N ALA A 287 -3.39 -7.14 27.14
CA ALA A 287 -3.07 -7.08 25.72
C ALA A 287 -1.82 -6.21 25.51
N ARG A 288 -0.74 -6.81 24.99
CA ARG A 288 0.48 -6.08 24.64
C ARG A 288 0.35 -5.53 23.24
N VAL A 289 0.58 -4.23 23.11
CA VAL A 289 0.52 -3.56 21.81
C VAL A 289 1.84 -3.80 21.07
N ARG A 290 1.76 -4.42 19.90
CA ARG A 290 2.88 -4.53 18.96
C ARG A 290 2.93 -3.31 18.05
N THR A 291 4.05 -2.60 18.03
CA THR A 291 4.27 -1.49 17.11
C THR A 291 5.16 -1.93 15.96
N VAL A 292 4.74 -1.68 14.72
CA VAL A 292 5.58 -1.85 13.54
C VAL A 292 5.81 -0.49 12.91
N VAL A 293 7.06 -0.04 12.88
CA VAL A 293 7.47 1.23 12.30
C VAL A 293 7.87 1.00 10.85
N LEU A 294 7.14 1.63 9.92
CA LEU A 294 7.43 1.65 8.51
C LEU A 294 8.35 2.84 8.20
N THR A 295 9.48 2.58 7.57
CA THR A 295 10.48 3.60 7.21
C THR A 295 11.12 3.29 5.86
N SER A 296 11.79 4.29 5.26
CA SER A 296 12.62 4.07 4.07
C SER A 296 13.97 3.47 4.46
N ASP A 297 14.62 2.79 3.52
CA ASP A 297 15.93 2.18 3.80
C ASP A 297 16.99 3.24 4.18
N ALA A 298 16.90 4.44 3.60
CA ALA A 298 17.78 5.56 3.92
C ALA A 298 17.60 6.07 5.36
N GLN A 299 16.38 6.03 5.90
CA GLN A 299 16.08 6.51 7.25
C GLN A 299 16.18 5.40 8.32
N ARG A 300 16.18 4.12 7.91
CA ARG A 300 16.21 2.96 8.81
C ARG A 300 17.26 3.06 9.91
N PRO A 301 18.54 3.40 9.68
CA PRO A 301 19.53 3.46 10.76
C PRO A 301 19.17 4.49 11.85
N ALA A 302 18.63 5.65 11.45
CA ALA A 302 18.21 6.69 12.38
C ALA A 302 16.95 6.30 13.16
N VAL A 303 15.99 5.64 12.49
CA VAL A 303 14.77 5.13 13.13
C VAL A 303 15.11 4.05 14.14
N VAL A 304 15.93 3.06 13.77
CA VAL A 304 16.39 2.00 14.68
C VAL A 304 16.98 2.59 15.95
N SER A 305 17.97 3.50 15.81
CA SER A 305 18.60 4.16 16.96
C SER A 305 17.60 4.92 17.84
N ARG A 306 16.62 5.60 17.24
CA ARG A 306 15.56 6.33 17.97
C ARG A 306 14.59 5.40 18.71
N THR A 307 14.42 4.17 18.21
CA THR A 307 13.51 3.16 18.76
C THR A 307 14.20 2.13 19.65
N GLU A 308 15.50 2.28 19.89
CA GLU A 308 16.23 1.43 20.84
C GLU A 308 15.60 1.47 22.24
N GLY A 309 15.46 0.30 22.86
CA GLY A 309 14.87 0.17 24.20
C GLY A 309 13.36 -0.07 24.24
N PHE A 310 12.66 -0.11 23.09
CA PHE A 310 11.25 -0.50 23.02
C PHE A 310 11.12 -1.98 22.60
N PRO A 311 10.85 -2.93 23.52
CA PRO A 311 10.90 -4.37 23.24
C PRO A 311 9.77 -4.87 22.32
N ASP A 312 8.64 -4.16 22.29
CA ASP A 312 7.46 -4.51 21.49
C ASP A 312 7.36 -3.70 20.19
N LEU A 313 8.49 -3.26 19.66
CA LEU A 313 8.60 -2.46 18.45
C LEU A 313 9.52 -3.11 17.42
N ASP A 314 9.04 -3.25 16.19
CA ASP A 314 9.83 -3.64 15.01
C ASP A 314 9.98 -2.47 14.04
N VAL A 315 11.11 -2.41 13.34
CA VAL A 315 11.33 -1.45 12.24
C VAL A 315 11.37 -2.21 10.92
N VAL A 316 10.52 -1.84 9.97
CA VAL A 316 10.35 -2.49 8.67
C VAL A 316 10.62 -1.48 7.55
N SER A 317 11.41 -1.90 6.58
CA SER A 317 11.71 -1.16 5.35
C SER A 317 11.78 -2.12 4.16
N ALA A 318 11.98 -1.62 2.94
CA ALA A 318 11.93 -2.46 1.75
C ALA A 318 13.05 -3.52 1.74
N ASP A 319 14.27 -3.15 2.16
CA ASP A 319 15.41 -4.08 2.27
C ASP A 319 15.39 -4.97 3.52
N ASP A 320 14.34 -4.90 4.36
CA ASP A 320 14.19 -5.75 5.55
C ASP A 320 13.77 -7.18 5.17
N VAL A 321 14.71 -7.90 4.57
CA VAL A 321 14.53 -9.23 3.99
C VAL A 321 15.65 -10.16 4.50
N PRO A 322 15.31 -11.33 5.08
CA PRO A 322 16.30 -12.33 5.45
C PRO A 322 17.13 -12.79 4.24
N ASP A 323 18.46 -12.90 4.42
CA ASP A 323 19.42 -13.44 3.44
C ASP A 323 19.50 -12.73 2.08
N ALA A 324 19.03 -11.48 1.97
CA ALA A 324 19.17 -10.67 0.76
C ALA A 324 20.31 -9.64 0.87
N ALA A 325 21.07 -9.47 -0.21
CA ALA A 325 21.96 -8.32 -0.34
C ALA A 325 21.11 -7.05 -0.58
N PRO A 326 21.50 -5.87 -0.04
CA PRO A 326 20.78 -4.63 -0.27
C PRO A 326 20.62 -4.34 -1.77
N SER A 327 19.41 -4.04 -2.23
CA SER A 327 19.17 -3.75 -3.65
C SER A 327 19.59 -2.31 -3.96
N ALA A 328 20.61 -2.13 -4.81
CA ALA A 328 21.01 -0.80 -5.29
C ALA A 328 19.93 -0.13 -6.17
N VAL A 329 18.94 -0.89 -6.65
CA VAL A 329 17.87 -0.44 -7.56
C VAL A 329 16.63 0.03 -6.79
N GLY A 330 16.44 -0.42 -5.54
CA GLY A 330 15.32 -0.07 -4.66
C GLY A 330 15.38 1.31 -3.99
N ASN A 331 16.22 2.23 -4.47
CA ASN A 331 16.48 3.50 -3.79
C ASN A 331 15.38 4.56 -3.95
N ARG A 332 14.37 4.35 -4.80
CA ARG A 332 13.32 5.35 -5.00
C ARG A 332 12.18 5.21 -3.98
N PRO A 333 11.73 6.31 -3.37
CA PRO A 333 10.67 6.28 -2.36
C PRO A 333 9.39 5.56 -2.82
N GLU A 334 8.93 5.81 -4.04
CA GLU A 334 7.70 5.20 -4.58
C GLU A 334 7.81 3.68 -4.76
N GLN A 335 9.00 3.18 -5.11
CA GLN A 335 9.26 1.75 -5.26
C GLN A 335 9.27 1.06 -3.89
N GLN A 336 9.96 1.65 -2.91
CA GLN A 336 9.98 1.13 -1.53
C GLN A 336 8.58 1.07 -0.91
N LEU A 337 7.78 2.12 -1.10
CA LEU A 337 6.39 2.15 -0.63
C LEU A 337 5.55 1.03 -1.26
N ALA A 338 5.71 0.80 -2.57
CA ALA A 338 5.00 -0.28 -3.27
C ALA A 338 5.43 -1.67 -2.77
N MET A 339 6.73 -1.90 -2.57
CA MET A 339 7.25 -3.18 -2.05
C MET A 339 6.73 -3.47 -0.63
N VAL A 340 6.80 -2.49 0.27
CA VAL A 340 6.32 -2.67 1.65
C VAL A 340 4.79 -2.80 1.68
N ALA A 341 4.06 -2.13 0.78
CA ALA A 341 2.62 -2.33 0.62
C ALA A 341 2.28 -3.78 0.25
N VAL A 342 2.95 -4.37 -0.75
CA VAL A 342 2.76 -5.77 -1.14
C VAL A 342 3.07 -6.71 0.02
N ARG A 343 4.16 -6.46 0.76
CA ARG A 343 4.51 -7.26 1.94
C ARG A 343 3.41 -7.25 3.00
N LEU A 344 2.83 -6.09 3.29
CA LEU A 344 1.75 -5.93 4.26
C LEU A 344 0.42 -6.49 3.76
N GLU A 345 0.15 -6.39 2.46
CA GLU A 345 -0.99 -7.04 1.81
C GLU A 345 -0.91 -8.57 1.93
N MET A 346 0.25 -9.16 1.65
CA MET A 346 0.47 -10.61 1.84
C MET A 346 0.45 -11.01 3.33
N THR A 347 0.95 -10.15 4.22
CA THR A 347 0.84 -10.34 5.68
C THR A 347 -0.62 -10.46 6.12
N ALA A 348 -1.49 -9.60 5.59
CA ALA A 348 -2.92 -9.64 5.89
C ALA A 348 -3.58 -10.94 5.38
N VAL A 349 -3.15 -11.44 4.21
CA VAL A 349 -3.61 -12.74 3.70
C VAL A 349 -3.20 -13.87 4.65
N TYR A 350 -1.93 -13.93 5.07
CA TYR A 350 -1.47 -14.96 6.01
C TYR A 350 -2.20 -14.91 7.35
N LEU A 351 -2.43 -13.72 7.91
CA LEU A 351 -3.21 -13.55 9.12
C LEU A 351 -4.65 -14.05 8.98
N ARG A 352 -5.29 -13.82 7.83
CA ARG A 352 -6.63 -14.34 7.55
C ARG A 352 -6.60 -15.86 7.50
N LEU A 353 -5.72 -16.44 6.68
CA LEU A 353 -5.66 -17.88 6.47
C LEU A 353 -5.30 -18.65 7.74
N ALA A 354 -4.38 -18.11 8.55
CA ALA A 354 -3.99 -18.72 9.82
C ALA A 354 -5.16 -18.82 10.82
N ARG A 355 -6.14 -17.92 10.75
CA ARG A 355 -7.28 -17.86 11.68
C ARG A 355 -8.51 -18.65 11.22
N GLY A 356 -8.52 -19.14 9.97
CA GLY A 356 -9.66 -19.83 9.33
C GLY A 356 -10.76 -18.90 8.85
#